data_AF-A0A9D7QU02-F1
#
_entry.id   AF-A0A9D7QU02-F1
#
_cell.length_a   1.000
_cell.length_b   1.000
_cell.length_c   1.000
_cell.angle_alpha   90.00
_cell.angle_beta   90.00
_cell.angle_gamma   90.00
#
_symmetry.space_group_name_H-M   'P 1'
#
loop_
_entity.id
_entity.type
_entity.pdbx_description
1 polymer ?
#
loop_
_entity_poly.entity_id
_entity_poly.type
_entity_poly.pdbx_seq_one_letter_code
_entity_poly.pdbx_strand_id
1 'polypeptide(L)'
;IHGAKGLESKVVFILGLTDGNGGFPDVWLEDRIFQIIKKADHDLLLEEERRLFYVAITRAKDKLFLITEKGNESNFLKEIPTNFTVRTSLPIKSVVDKIILCKSCSSQLERLWRACPYCMAIIE
;
A
#
# COMPACT_ATOMS: atom_id res chain seq x y z
N ILE A 1 6.82 6.70 6.58
CA ILE A 1 7.39 6.24 7.88
C ILE A 1 8.37 7.25 8.47
N HIS A 2 9.29 7.82 7.68
CA HIS A 2 10.34 8.75 8.15
C HIS A 2 9.85 9.95 8.99
N GLY A 3 8.67 10.51 8.70
CA GLY A 3 8.10 11.62 9.48
C GLY A 3 7.47 11.26 10.83
N ALA A 4 7.29 9.98 11.14
CA ALA A 4 6.66 9.52 12.39
C ALA A 4 7.65 9.36 13.56
N LYS A 5 8.92 9.74 13.36
CA LYS A 5 9.98 9.56 14.36
C LYS A 5 9.69 10.41 15.60
N GLY A 6 9.52 9.74 16.75
CA GLY A 6 9.24 10.38 18.04
C GLY A 6 7.75 10.53 18.36
N LEU A 7 6.86 10.21 17.42
CA LEU A 7 5.42 10.17 17.64
C LEU A 7 4.98 8.74 17.95
N GLU A 8 4.00 8.56 18.83
CA GLU A 8 3.40 7.25 19.11
C GLU A 8 1.88 7.43 19.18
N SER A 9 1.15 6.39 18.79
CA SER A 9 -0.32 6.38 18.74
C SER A 9 -0.88 5.14 19.42
N LYS A 10 -2.08 5.28 20.01
CA LYS A 10 -2.81 4.13 20.57
C LYS A 10 -3.06 3.05 19.51
N VAL A 11 -3.40 3.49 18.30
CA VAL A 11 -3.68 2.62 17.15
C VAL A 11 -2.85 3.06 15.96
N VAL A 12 -2.22 2.12 15.26
CA VAL A 12 -1.45 2.36 14.03
C VAL A 12 -1.91 1.40 12.94
N PHE A 13 -2.03 1.94 11.72
CA PHE A 13 -2.30 1.18 10.50
C PHE A 13 -1.08 1.31 9.59
N ILE A 14 -0.52 0.18 9.17
CA ILE A 14 0.55 0.12 8.18
C ILE A 14 -0.06 -0.46 6.90
N LEU A 15 -0.08 0.35 5.86
CA LEU A 15 -0.64 0.02 4.55
C LEU A 15 0.48 -0.32 3.56
N GLY A 16 0.12 -0.97 2.44
CA GLY A 16 1.06 -1.21 1.35
C GLY A 16 2.14 -2.24 1.68
N LEU A 17 1.87 -3.17 2.60
CA LEU A 17 2.78 -4.27 2.93
C LEU A 17 2.70 -5.38 1.87
N THR A 18 2.95 -5.02 0.62
CA THR A 18 2.93 -5.91 -0.54
C THR A 18 4.33 -6.10 -1.11
N ASP A 19 4.56 -7.20 -1.82
CA ASP A 19 5.82 -7.43 -2.54
C ASP A 19 5.83 -6.67 -3.89
N GLY A 20 7.02 -6.45 -4.43
CA GLY A 20 7.22 -5.80 -5.72
C GLY A 20 7.24 -4.26 -5.72
N ASN A 21 7.13 -3.69 -6.92
CA ASN A 21 7.40 -2.28 -7.19
C ASN A 21 6.35 -1.35 -6.52
N GLY A 22 6.79 -0.43 -5.67
CA GLY A 22 5.90 0.42 -4.86
C GLY A 22 5.27 -0.29 -3.66
N GLY A 23 5.72 -1.51 -3.35
CA GLY A 23 5.40 -2.25 -2.14
C GLY A 23 6.31 -1.88 -0.98
N PHE A 24 6.40 -2.76 0.00
CA PHE A 24 7.30 -2.59 1.13
C PHE A 24 7.83 -3.95 1.61
N PRO A 25 9.14 -4.19 1.67
CA PRO A 25 10.23 -3.22 1.45
C PRO A 25 10.39 -2.79 -0.01
N ASP A 26 10.79 -1.54 -0.23
CA ASP A 26 11.16 -1.03 -1.56
C ASP A 26 12.66 -0.69 -1.61
N VAL A 27 13.48 -1.72 -1.81
CA VAL A 27 14.95 -1.64 -1.77
C VAL A 27 15.50 -0.76 -2.90
N TRP A 28 14.75 -0.53 -3.98
CA TRP A 28 15.23 0.13 -5.19
C TRP A 28 14.62 1.51 -5.42
N LEU A 29 13.91 2.06 -4.43
CA LEU A 29 13.27 3.38 -4.51
C LEU A 29 14.29 4.53 -4.66
N GLU A 30 15.57 4.33 -4.30
CA GLU A 30 16.61 5.34 -4.52
C GLU A 30 16.89 5.52 -6.02
N ASP A 31 16.83 6.77 -6.48
CA ASP A 31 17.05 7.18 -7.86
C ASP A 31 18.27 6.46 -8.48
N ARG A 32 18.10 5.94 -9.70
CA ARG A 32 19.18 5.28 -10.47
C ARG A 32 20.48 6.09 -10.55
N ILE A 33 20.41 7.41 -10.35
CA ILE A 33 21.56 8.33 -10.29
C ILE A 33 22.40 8.11 -9.01
N PHE A 34 21.77 7.88 -7.86
CA PHE A 34 22.48 7.64 -6.59
C PHE A 34 23.27 6.32 -6.61
N GLN A 35 22.76 5.30 -7.31
CA GLN A 35 23.44 4.01 -7.49
C GLN A 35 24.74 4.10 -8.31
N ILE A 36 24.89 5.15 -9.12
CA ILE A 36 26.13 5.41 -9.89
C ILE A 36 27.22 6.00 -8.98
N ILE A 37 26.82 6.79 -7.98
CA ILE A 37 27.73 7.51 -7.09
C ILE A 37 28.11 6.65 -5.88
N LYS A 38 27.23 5.74 -5.44
CA LYS A 38 27.43 4.88 -4.27
C LYS A 38 27.12 3.44 -4.68
N LYS A 39 28.04 2.49 -4.45
CA LYS A 39 27.73 1.06 -4.55
C LYS A 39 26.62 0.76 -3.54
N ALA A 40 25.39 0.67 -4.04
CA ALA A 40 24.23 0.25 -3.27
C ALA A 40 24.40 -1.24 -2.96
N ASP A 41 24.71 -1.56 -1.71
CA ASP A 41 24.64 -2.92 -1.22
C ASP A 41 23.17 -3.24 -0.93
N HIS A 42 22.64 -4.21 -1.66
CA HIS A 42 21.25 -4.63 -1.55
C HIS A 42 20.90 -5.01 -0.10
N ASP A 43 21.82 -5.68 0.60
CA ASP A 43 21.56 -6.16 1.96
C ASP A 43 21.51 -4.99 2.94
N LEU A 44 22.37 -3.97 2.74
CA LEU A 44 22.31 -2.75 3.55
C LEU A 44 21.00 -1.97 3.33
N LEU A 45 20.52 -1.89 2.09
CA LEU A 45 19.27 -1.20 1.77
C LEU A 45 18.06 -1.96 2.35
N LEU A 46 18.05 -3.29 2.25
CA LEU A 46 17.03 -4.12 2.86
C LEU A 46 17.00 -3.99 4.39
N GLU A 47 18.16 -3.90 5.04
CA GLU A 47 18.25 -3.68 6.48
C GLU A 47 17.75 -2.29 6.91
N GLU A 48 17.93 -1.24 6.10
CA GLU A 48 17.35 0.07 6.38
C GLU A 48 15.81 0.04 6.24
N GLU A 49 15.27 -0.63 5.22
CA GLU A 49 13.82 -0.87 5.09
C GLU A 49 13.27 -1.67 6.29
N ARG A 50 14.00 -2.70 6.74
CA ARG A 50 13.66 -3.48 7.94
C ARG A 50 13.62 -2.61 9.19
N ARG A 51 14.60 -1.70 9.34
CA ARG A 51 14.62 -0.72 10.42
C ARG A 51 13.42 0.22 10.36
N LEU A 52 13.01 0.66 9.18
CA LEU A 52 11.79 1.47 9.01
C LEU A 52 10.54 0.69 9.40
N PHE A 53 10.46 -0.60 9.05
CA PHE A 53 9.37 -1.47 9.45
C PHE A 53 9.27 -1.58 10.97
N TYR A 54 10.39 -1.87 11.63
CA TYR A 54 10.48 -1.92 13.09
C TYR A 54 10.06 -0.59 13.74
N VAL A 55 10.52 0.53 13.20
CA VAL A 55 10.12 1.86 13.65
C VAL A 55 8.62 2.07 13.51
N ALA A 56 7.98 1.59 12.44
CA ALA A 56 6.54 1.72 12.23
C ALA A 56 5.73 0.84 13.18
N ILE A 57 6.15 -0.41 13.41
CA ILE A 57 5.53 -1.34 14.37
C ILE A 57 5.54 -0.73 15.79
N THR A 58 6.70 -0.21 16.20
CA THR A 58 6.89 0.37 17.54
C THR A 58 6.17 1.70 17.76
N ARG A 59 5.52 2.29 16.74
CA ARG A 59 4.64 3.46 16.93
C ARG A 59 3.32 3.10 17.61
N ALA A 60 2.91 1.83 17.60
CA ALA A 60 1.65 1.37 18.17
C ALA A 60 1.78 1.08 19.67
N LYS A 61 0.88 1.65 20.48
CA LYS A 61 0.79 1.35 21.93
C LYS A 61 -0.15 0.19 22.24
N ASP A 62 -1.35 0.22 21.66
CA ASP A 62 -2.42 -0.70 22.03
C ASP A 62 -2.75 -1.66 20.88
N LYS A 63 -2.89 -1.14 19.65
CA LYS A 63 -3.29 -1.95 18.48
C LYS A 63 -2.48 -1.60 17.23
N LEU A 64 -2.05 -2.63 16.53
CA LEU A 64 -1.36 -2.54 15.26
C LEU A 64 -2.15 -3.30 14.19
N PHE A 65 -2.45 -2.64 13.09
CA PHE A 65 -3.08 -3.24 11.91
C PHE A 65 -2.10 -3.23 10.76
N LEU A 66 -1.77 -4.43 10.26
CA LEU A 66 -0.91 -4.65 9.10
C LEU A 66 -1.79 -5.02 7.91
N ILE A 67 -1.81 -4.17 6.89
CA ILE A 67 -2.71 -4.29 5.74
C ILE A 67 -1.91 -4.61 4.50
N THR A 68 -2.33 -5.67 3.82
CA THR A 68 -1.65 -6.25 2.65
C THR A 68 -2.67 -6.82 1.67
N GLU A 69 -2.20 -7.16 0.47
CA GLU A 69 -2.97 -7.85 -0.55
C GLU A 69 -2.76 -9.37 -0.42
N LYS A 70 -3.86 -10.12 -0.38
CA LYS A 70 -3.82 -11.58 -0.26
C LYS A 70 -3.13 -12.18 -1.50
N GLY A 71 -2.07 -12.94 -1.29
CA GLY A 71 -1.28 -13.57 -2.35
C GLY A 71 -0.13 -12.70 -2.89
N ASN A 72 -0.01 -11.46 -2.41
CA ASN A 72 1.11 -10.57 -2.72
C ASN A 72 1.68 -9.95 -1.42
N GLU A 73 1.75 -10.73 -0.34
CA GLU A 73 2.17 -10.23 0.96
C GLU A 73 3.67 -9.94 1.02
N SER A 74 4.03 -8.82 1.65
CA SER A 74 5.41 -8.48 1.99
C SER A 74 6.13 -9.61 2.72
N ASN A 75 7.40 -9.84 2.36
CA ASN A 75 8.23 -10.84 3.02
C ASN A 75 8.43 -10.56 4.52
N PHE A 76 8.41 -9.29 4.96
CA PHE A 76 8.51 -8.94 6.37
C PHE A 76 7.32 -9.45 7.21
N LEU A 77 6.15 -9.65 6.60
CA LEU A 77 5.01 -10.23 7.30
C LEU A 77 5.21 -11.70 7.66
N LYS A 78 6.03 -12.42 6.88
CA LYS A 78 6.33 -13.85 7.11
C LYS A 78 7.26 -14.05 8.31
N GLU A 79 8.02 -13.03 8.67
CA GLU A 79 8.96 -13.05 9.79
C GLU A 79 8.29 -12.86 11.15
N ILE A 80 7.07 -12.32 11.18
CA ILE A 80 6.32 -12.13 12.43
C ILE A 80 5.73 -13.48 12.85
N PRO A 81 6.03 -13.97 14.07
CA PRO A 81 5.52 -15.25 14.52
C PRO A 81 3.98 -15.28 14.53
N THR A 82 3.40 -16.39 14.07
CA THR A 82 1.95 -16.53 13.89
C THR A 82 1.17 -16.42 15.19
N ASN A 83 1.77 -16.76 16.33
CA ASN A 83 1.16 -16.63 17.65
C ASN A 83 0.94 -15.17 18.09
N PHE A 84 1.56 -14.19 17.43
CA PHE A 84 1.35 -12.77 17.68
C PHE A 84 0.44 -12.09 16.65
N THR A 85 -0.08 -12.83 15.66
CA THR A 85 -0.87 -12.25 14.58
C THR A 85 -2.26 -12.88 14.50
N VAL A 86 -3.26 -12.07 14.21
CA VAL A 86 -4.62 -12.53 13.91
C VAL A 86 -4.94 -12.11 12.48
N ARG A 87 -5.07 -13.09 11.58
CA ARG A 87 -5.43 -12.83 10.19
C ARG A 87 -6.93 -12.62 10.06
N THR A 88 -7.32 -11.39 9.72
CA THR A 88 -8.71 -11.09 9.37
C THR A 88 -8.88 -11.24 7.86
N SER A 89 -9.73 -12.19 7.44
CA SER A 89 -10.01 -12.45 6.01
C SER A 89 -11.13 -11.57 5.44
N LEU A 90 -11.73 -10.69 6.25
CA LEU A 90 -12.74 -9.75 5.79
C LEU A 90 -12.06 -8.71 4.89
N PRO A 91 -12.33 -8.72 3.56
CA PRO A 91 -11.79 -7.70 2.70
C PRO A 91 -12.34 -6.34 3.16
N ILE A 92 -11.47 -5.33 3.21
CA ILE A 92 -11.91 -3.96 3.39
C ILE A 92 -12.81 -3.66 2.19
N LYS A 93 -14.10 -3.37 2.44
CA LYS A 93 -15.02 -3.00 1.36
C LYS A 93 -14.43 -1.77 0.67
N SER A 94 -14.18 -1.88 -0.63
CA SER A 94 -13.79 -0.73 -1.45
C SER A 94 -14.81 0.38 -1.25
N VAL A 95 -14.36 1.49 -0.67
CA VAL A 95 -15.13 2.74 -0.59
C VAL A 95 -14.98 3.53 -1.90
N VAL A 96 -14.10 3.09 -2.80
CA VAL A 96 -13.97 3.68 -4.13
C VAL A 96 -15.27 3.42 -4.89
N ASP A 97 -15.95 4.50 -5.27
CA ASP A 97 -17.15 4.43 -6.10
C ASP A 97 -16.86 3.60 -7.35
N LYS A 98 -17.81 2.75 -7.76
CA LYS A 98 -17.71 2.02 -9.03
C LYS A 98 -17.50 3.05 -10.14
N ILE A 99 -16.36 2.98 -10.83
CA ILE A 99 -16.10 3.78 -12.03
C ILE A 99 -17.14 3.35 -13.07
N ILE A 100 -18.03 4.26 -13.45
CA ILE A 100 -19.03 4.03 -14.50
C ILE A 100 -18.38 4.43 -15.81
N LEU A 101 -18.33 3.52 -16.78
CA LEU A 101 -17.80 3.77 -18.11
C LEU A 101 -18.94 3.80 -19.13
N CYS A 102 -18.86 4.69 -20.11
CA CYS A 102 -19.80 4.71 -21.23
C CYS A 102 -19.60 3.46 -22.11
N LYS A 103 -20.69 2.72 -22.37
CA LYS A 103 -20.68 1.54 -23.25
C LYS A 103 -20.26 1.86 -24.70
N SER A 104 -20.45 3.09 -25.15
CA SER A 104 -20.17 3.49 -26.54
C SER A 104 -18.78 4.09 -26.76
N CYS A 105 -18.24 4.87 -25.80
CA CYS A 105 -16.99 5.59 -25.98
C CYS A 105 -15.96 5.36 -24.87
N SER A 106 -16.27 4.50 -23.89
CA SER A 106 -15.40 4.17 -22.74
C SER A 106 -14.99 5.36 -21.86
N SER A 107 -15.61 6.53 -22.03
CA SER A 107 -15.38 7.68 -21.16
C SER A 107 -15.93 7.42 -19.75
N GLN A 108 -15.24 7.94 -18.74
CA GLN A 108 -15.71 7.90 -17.35
C GLN A 108 -16.93 8.80 -17.16
N LEU A 109 -17.95 8.29 -16.47
CA LEU A 109 -19.24 8.92 -16.25
C LEU A 109 -19.49 9.15 -14.76
N GLU A 110 -20.15 10.25 -14.43
CA GLU A 110 -20.70 10.47 -13.09
C GLU A 110 -22.05 9.76 -12.93
N ARG A 111 -22.37 9.39 -11.69
CA ARG A 111 -23.54 8.57 -11.34
C ARG A 111 -24.90 9.18 -11.70
N LEU A 112 -24.98 10.49 -11.93
CA LEU A 112 -26.23 11.22 -12.20
C LEU A 112 -26.47 11.51 -13.68
N TRP A 113 -25.55 11.13 -14.58
CA TRP A 113 -25.71 11.43 -15.99
C TRP A 113 -26.70 10.47 -16.65
N ARG A 114 -27.68 11.03 -17.37
CA ARG A 114 -28.67 10.26 -18.17
C ARG A 114 -28.14 9.89 -19.57
N ALA A 115 -27.16 10.63 -20.05
CA ALA A 115 -26.49 10.41 -21.32
C ALA A 115 -25.01 10.80 -21.22
N CYS A 116 -24.15 10.16 -22.02
CA CYS A 116 -22.74 10.48 -22.07
C CYS A 116 -22.50 11.84 -22.75
N PRO A 117 -21.77 12.80 -22.15
CA PRO A 117 -21.53 14.11 -22.77
C PRO A 117 -20.55 14.05 -23.95
N TYR A 118 -19.79 12.96 -24.10
CA TYR A 118 -18.79 12.81 -25.15
C TYR A 118 -19.34 12.16 -26.43
N CYS A 119 -20.28 11.22 -26.31
CA CYS A 119 -20.85 10.49 -27.45
C CYS A 119 -22.38 10.49 -27.51
N MET A 120 -23.06 11.14 -26.56
CA MET A 120 -24.52 11.24 -26.45
C MET A 120 -25.27 9.91 -26.29
N ALA A 121 -24.57 8.80 -26.08
CA ALA A 121 -25.20 7.51 -25.78
C ALA A 121 -25.98 7.58 -24.46
N ILE A 122 -27.20 7.05 -24.47
CA ILE A 122 -28.08 6.95 -23.29
C ILE A 122 -27.46 5.95 -22.31
N ILE A 123 -27.39 6.34 -21.03
CA ILE A 123 -26.84 5.51 -19.95
C ILE A 123 -28.03 4.77 -19.32
N GLU A 124 -28.34 3.58 -19.84
CA GLU A 124 -29.21 2.58 -19.19
C GLU A 124 -28.45 1.70 -18.19
#